data_AF-A0A820PW55-F1
#
_entry.id   AF-A0A820PW55-F1
#
_cell.length_a   1.000
_cell.length_b   1.000
_cell.length_c   1.000
_cell.angle_alpha   90.00
_cell.angle_beta   90.00
_cell.angle_gamma   90.00
#
_symmetry.space_group_name_H-M   'P 1'
#
loop_
_entity.id
_entity.type
_entity.pdbx_description
1 polymer ?
#
loop_
_entity_poly.entity_id
_entity_poly.type
_entity_poly.pdbx_seq_one_letter_code
_entity_poly.pdbx_strand_id
1 'polypeptide(L)'
;KLNFQIMDHLEVSSTSTNIVSPIEHFVYEPLFPIESFENFLSFLPQLRHLSIHNIHDYRHREINFSPLRLKSFTNISLKLSSMNFNRLEEIIKNYFYYIEVLRITSCDDPEFLNAKRWERLITSFLTNLIIFNMNHTGLADKYHDVINQFNS
;
A
#
# COMPACT_ATOMS: atom_id res chain seq x y z
N LYS A 1 25.58 -32.98 22.60
CA LYS A 1 26.65 -31.95 22.70
C LYS A 1 26.80 -31.32 21.33
N LEU A 2 26.23 -30.12 21.12
CA LEU A 2 26.40 -29.38 19.86
C LEU A 2 27.76 -28.68 19.86
N ASN A 3 28.51 -28.86 18.77
CA ASN A 3 29.72 -28.11 18.49
C ASN A 3 29.33 -26.73 17.94
N PHE A 4 29.77 -25.67 18.61
CA PHE A 4 29.78 -24.32 18.06
C PHE A 4 31.11 -24.13 17.32
N GLN A 5 31.06 -23.98 15.99
CA GLN A 5 32.16 -23.40 15.23
C GLN A 5 31.98 -21.89 15.22
N ILE A 6 32.97 -21.21 15.81
CA ILE A 6 33.13 -19.76 15.82
C ILE A 6 33.52 -19.33 14.40
N MET A 7 32.70 -18.50 13.75
CA MET A 7 33.08 -17.81 12.51
C MET A 7 33.88 -16.56 12.88
N ASP A 8 35.19 -16.74 13.08
CA ASP A 8 36.14 -15.64 13.05
C ASP A 8 36.58 -15.40 11.60
N HIS A 9 36.65 -14.12 11.23
CA HIS A 9 37.20 -13.55 9.99
C HIS A 9 36.33 -13.63 8.73
N LEU A 10 35.33 -12.74 8.65
CA LEU A 10 34.96 -12.14 7.37
C LEU A 10 35.90 -10.95 7.12
N GLU A 11 36.91 -11.16 6.28
CA GLU A 11 37.61 -10.10 5.59
C GLU A 11 36.57 -9.23 4.85
N VAL A 12 36.39 -8.00 5.32
CA VAL A 12 35.58 -6.98 4.65
C VAL A 12 36.36 -6.53 3.41
N SER A 13 36.22 -7.30 2.34
CA SER A 13 36.57 -6.84 1.00
C SER A 13 35.49 -5.85 0.55
N SER A 14 35.82 -4.57 0.62
CA SER A 14 35.03 -3.45 0.14
C SER A 14 34.89 -3.52 -1.39
N THR A 15 33.93 -4.31 -1.86
CA THR A 15 33.33 -4.14 -3.18
C THR A 15 31.85 -3.89 -2.95
N SER A 16 31.47 -2.61 -2.95
CA SER A 16 30.08 -2.17 -2.85
C SER A 16 29.35 -2.52 -4.15
N THR A 17 29.06 -3.79 -4.36
CA THR A 17 27.95 -4.18 -5.22
C THR A 17 26.69 -3.74 -4.50
N ASN A 18 26.06 -2.68 -4.98
CA ASN A 18 24.68 -2.34 -4.60
C ASN A 18 23.82 -3.54 -4.97
N ILE A 19 23.60 -4.47 -4.04
CA ILE A 19 22.70 -5.61 -4.22
C ILE A 19 21.29 -5.03 -4.18
N VAL A 20 20.83 -4.67 -5.37
CA VAL A 20 19.45 -4.26 -5.64
C VAL A 20 18.56 -5.47 -5.35
N SER A 21 17.56 -5.31 -4.50
CA SER A 21 16.62 -6.39 -4.18
C SER A 21 15.95 -6.91 -5.47
N PRO A 22 15.99 -8.23 -5.75
CA PRO A 22 15.38 -8.82 -6.95
C PRO A 22 13.87 -9.09 -6.80
N ILE A 23 13.26 -8.64 -5.71
CA ILE A 23 11.85 -8.92 -5.41
C ILE A 23 10.96 -8.11 -6.36
N GLU A 24 10.27 -8.82 -7.25
CA GLU A 24 9.27 -8.23 -8.16
C GLU A 24 7.84 -8.30 -7.61
N HIS A 25 7.55 -9.25 -6.71
CA HIS A 25 6.20 -9.50 -6.19
C HIS A 25 6.25 -9.61 -4.67
N PHE A 26 5.43 -8.81 -4.00
CA PHE A 26 5.36 -8.80 -2.54
C PHE A 26 3.91 -8.81 -2.07
N VAL A 27 3.63 -9.67 -1.09
CA VAL A 27 2.35 -9.76 -0.41
C VAL A 27 2.60 -9.59 1.08
N TYR A 28 1.92 -8.62 1.68
CA TYR A 28 1.98 -8.33 3.09
C TYR A 28 0.59 -8.52 3.72
N GLU A 29 0.46 -9.58 4.51
CA GLU A 29 -0.78 -9.89 5.21
C GLU A 29 -0.95 -9.16 6.55
N PRO A 30 0.12 -8.91 7.34
CA PRO A 30 -0.03 -8.22 8.61
C PRO A 30 -0.46 -6.76 8.46
N LEU A 31 -0.64 -6.12 9.60
CA LEU A 31 -0.87 -4.69 9.72
C LEU A 31 0.35 -3.89 9.21
N PHE A 32 0.15 -3.14 8.11
CA PHE A 32 1.17 -2.32 7.48
C PHE A 32 1.00 -0.84 7.88
N PRO A 33 1.98 -0.25 8.60
CA PRO A 33 1.93 1.17 8.94
C PRO A 33 2.24 2.02 7.70
N ILE A 34 1.32 2.93 7.35
CA ILE A 34 1.47 3.79 6.16
C ILE A 34 2.76 4.62 6.17
N GLU A 35 3.28 4.98 7.35
CA GLU A 35 4.51 5.75 7.50
C GLU A 35 5.75 4.97 7.00
N SER A 36 5.65 3.64 6.88
CA SER A 36 6.73 2.79 6.36
C SER A 36 6.67 2.61 4.84
N PHE A 37 5.64 3.11 4.17
CA PHE A 37 5.39 2.84 2.76
C PHE A 37 6.52 3.32 1.85
N GLU A 38 7.01 4.55 2.05
CA GLU A 38 8.11 5.12 1.27
C GLU A 38 9.41 4.33 1.45
N ASN A 39 9.80 4.07 2.70
CA ASN A 39 11.01 3.31 3.02
C ASN A 39 10.91 1.89 2.46
N PHE A 40 9.74 1.25 2.57
CA PHE A 40 9.52 -0.07 2.04
C PHE A 40 9.74 -0.12 0.52
N LEU A 41 9.15 0.83 -0.22
CA LEU A 41 9.30 0.90 -1.67
C LEU A 41 10.74 1.24 -2.10
N SER A 42 11.48 2.04 -1.32
CA SER A 42 12.86 2.39 -1.66
C SER A 42 13.83 1.19 -1.58
N PHE A 43 13.53 0.20 -0.73
CA PHE A 43 14.28 -1.06 -0.67
C PHE A 43 13.94 -2.07 -1.77
N LEU A 44 12.86 -1.84 -2.52
CA LEU A 44 12.35 -2.78 -3.54
C LEU A 44 12.27 -2.12 -4.93
N PRO A 45 13.41 -1.70 -5.51
CA PRO A 45 13.46 -0.99 -6.79
C PRO A 45 12.93 -1.79 -7.99
N GLN A 46 12.91 -3.12 -7.91
CA GLN A 46 12.37 -4.00 -8.95
C GLN A 46 10.92 -4.40 -8.71
N LEU A 47 10.26 -3.89 -7.67
CA LEU A 47 8.90 -4.27 -7.33
C LEU A 47 7.94 -3.93 -8.45
N ARG A 48 7.15 -4.91 -8.88
CA ARG A 48 6.12 -4.81 -9.92
C ARG A 48 4.73 -4.98 -9.35
N HIS A 49 4.61 -5.86 -8.36
CA HIS A 49 3.35 -6.18 -7.70
C HIS A 49 3.45 -6.05 -6.19
N LEU A 50 2.55 -5.25 -5.60
CA LEU A 50 2.39 -5.11 -4.16
C LEU A 50 0.96 -5.40 -3.76
N SER A 51 0.75 -6.36 -2.85
CA SER A 51 -0.52 -6.56 -2.16
C SER A 51 -0.34 -6.32 -0.66
N ILE A 52 -1.14 -5.42 -0.08
CA ILE A 52 -1.16 -5.16 1.37
C ILE A 52 -2.59 -5.38 1.86
N HIS A 53 -2.79 -6.36 2.75
CA HIS A 53 -4.11 -6.76 3.23
C HIS A 53 -4.65 -5.89 4.37
N ASN A 54 -3.80 -5.09 5.01
CA ASN A 54 -4.23 -4.25 6.11
C ASN A 54 -3.33 -3.04 6.24
N ILE A 55 -3.58 -1.99 5.46
CA ILE A 55 -2.85 -0.73 5.63
C ILE A 55 -3.57 0.16 6.62
N HIS A 56 -2.81 0.72 7.56
CA HIS A 56 -3.36 1.49 8.67
C HIS A 56 -2.63 2.83 8.83
N ASP A 57 -3.41 3.89 9.08
CA ASP A 57 -2.94 5.23 9.44
C ASP A 57 -3.24 5.46 10.93
N TYR A 58 -2.33 5.03 11.81
CA TYR A 58 -2.54 5.13 13.27
C TYR A 58 -2.44 6.54 13.81
N ARG A 59 -1.60 7.36 13.19
CA ARG A 59 -1.11 8.58 13.82
C ARG A 59 -1.83 9.81 13.32
N HIS A 60 -2.55 9.73 12.19
CA HIS A 60 -3.15 10.88 11.51
C HIS A 60 -2.21 12.09 11.43
N ARG A 61 -0.90 11.83 11.46
CA ARG A 61 0.12 12.86 11.39
C ARG A 61 0.23 13.31 9.95
N GLU A 62 0.72 14.52 9.74
CA GLU A 62 1.18 14.93 8.43
C GLU A 62 2.35 14.02 8.04
N ILE A 63 2.12 13.19 7.02
CA ILE A 63 3.16 12.39 6.39
C ILE A 63 3.57 13.19 5.16
N ASN A 64 4.81 13.65 5.14
CA ASN A 64 5.36 14.26 3.94
C ASN A 64 5.77 13.14 2.99
N PHE A 65 4.86 12.79 2.08
CA PHE A 65 5.14 11.80 1.06
C PHE A 65 6.10 12.40 0.02
N SER A 66 7.29 11.82 -0.11
CA SER A 66 8.19 12.21 -1.19
C SER A 66 7.82 11.44 -2.45
N PRO A 67 7.70 12.10 -3.62
CA PRO A 67 7.40 11.41 -4.86
C PRO A 67 8.46 10.34 -5.18
N LEU A 68 8.03 9.09 -5.35
CA LEU A 68 8.91 7.98 -5.72
C LEU A 68 8.47 7.39 -7.06
N ARG A 69 9.37 7.41 -8.04
CA ARG A 69 9.10 7.01 -9.43
C ARG A 69 9.68 5.64 -9.74
N LEU A 70 9.00 4.59 -9.26
CA LEU A 70 9.31 3.19 -9.57
C LEU A 70 8.64 2.79 -10.88
N LYS A 71 9.36 2.83 -12.00
CA LYS A 71 8.82 2.46 -13.33
C LYS A 71 8.38 0.99 -13.42
N SER A 72 9.03 0.11 -12.66
CA SER A 72 8.69 -1.30 -12.53
C SER A 72 7.35 -1.51 -11.83
N PHE A 73 6.94 -0.59 -10.96
CA PHE A 73 5.81 -0.73 -10.07
C PHE A 73 4.49 -0.44 -10.80
N THR A 74 3.84 -1.50 -11.29
CA THR A 74 2.67 -1.41 -12.16
C THR A 74 1.39 -1.97 -11.54
N ASN A 75 1.49 -2.80 -10.50
CA ASN A 75 0.33 -3.46 -9.90
C ASN A 75 0.27 -3.22 -8.39
N ILE A 76 -0.88 -2.75 -7.91
CA ILE A 76 -1.12 -2.61 -6.47
C ILE A 76 -2.51 -3.09 -6.06
N SER A 77 -2.56 -3.77 -4.92
CA SER A 77 -3.78 -4.20 -4.22
C SER A 77 -3.70 -3.76 -2.76
N LEU A 78 -4.63 -2.93 -2.31
CA LEU A 78 -4.67 -2.44 -0.92
C LEU A 78 -6.02 -2.74 -0.28
N LYS A 79 -6.00 -3.23 0.95
CA LYS A 79 -7.15 -3.25 1.83
C LYS A 79 -6.95 -2.25 2.98
N LEU A 80 -7.85 -1.27 3.03
CA LEU A 80 -7.80 -0.05 3.83
C LEU A 80 -8.75 -0.20 5.02
N SER A 81 -8.21 -0.30 6.23
CA SER A 81 -8.97 -0.61 7.46
C SER A 81 -9.28 0.59 8.35
N SER A 82 -8.62 1.74 8.11
CA SER A 82 -8.81 3.00 8.85
C SER A 82 -8.27 4.21 8.05
N MET A 83 -8.32 4.16 6.72
CA MET A 83 -7.76 5.20 5.85
C MET A 83 -8.88 5.97 5.17
N ASN A 84 -8.89 7.29 5.33
CA ASN A 84 -9.80 8.16 4.61
C ASN A 84 -9.34 8.37 3.15
N PHE A 85 -10.24 8.83 2.30
CA PHE A 85 -9.98 9.03 0.89
C PHE A 85 -8.90 10.07 0.65
N ASN A 86 -8.90 11.17 1.42
CA ASN A 86 -7.90 12.24 1.28
C ASN A 86 -6.47 11.66 1.38
N ARG A 87 -6.26 10.76 2.35
CA ARG A 87 -4.98 10.11 2.56
C ARG A 87 -4.61 9.19 1.39
N LEU A 88 -5.55 8.39 0.89
CA LEU A 88 -5.29 7.57 -0.29
C LEU A 88 -4.96 8.43 -1.51
N GLU A 89 -5.67 9.54 -1.68
CA GLU A 89 -5.44 10.49 -2.76
C GLU A 89 -4.00 11.07 -2.70
N GLU A 90 -3.46 11.34 -1.52
CA GLU A 90 -2.06 11.72 -1.33
C GLU A 90 -1.09 10.60 -1.74
N ILE A 91 -1.36 9.35 -1.34
CA ILE A 91 -0.52 8.19 -1.71
C ILE A 91 -0.48 8.02 -3.23
N ILE A 92 -1.66 8.07 -3.87
CA ILE A 92 -1.78 7.94 -5.33
C ILE A 92 -0.94 9.00 -6.05
N LYS A 93 -1.05 10.26 -5.62
CA LYS A 93 -0.33 11.38 -6.22
C LYS A 93 1.20 11.24 -6.13
N ASN A 94 1.70 10.60 -5.08
CA ASN A 94 3.14 10.51 -4.82
C ASN A 94 3.79 9.23 -5.32
N TYR A 95 3.06 8.11 -5.34
CA TYR A 95 3.67 6.78 -5.55
C TYR A 95 3.15 6.05 -6.79
N PHE A 96 1.93 6.33 -7.27
CA PHE A 96 1.25 5.43 -8.22
C PHE A 96 1.29 5.89 -9.68
N TYR A 97 2.30 6.70 -10.03
CA TYR A 97 2.41 7.30 -11.35
C TYR A 97 2.44 6.28 -12.52
N TYR A 98 3.05 5.11 -12.32
CA TYR A 98 3.16 4.05 -13.33
C TYR A 98 2.21 2.87 -13.09
N ILE A 99 1.24 3.01 -12.18
CA ILE A 99 0.31 1.92 -11.90
C ILE A 99 -0.64 1.71 -13.08
N GLU A 100 -0.68 0.46 -13.54
CA GLU A 100 -1.58 -0.06 -14.57
C GLU A 100 -2.78 -0.78 -13.96
N VAL A 101 -2.60 -1.35 -12.76
CA VAL A 101 -3.64 -2.10 -12.06
C VAL A 101 -3.75 -1.62 -10.62
N LEU A 102 -4.91 -1.06 -10.28
CA LEU A 102 -5.25 -0.60 -8.95
C LEU A 102 -6.45 -1.38 -8.41
N ARG A 103 -6.23 -2.10 -7.31
CA ARG A 103 -7.30 -2.78 -6.57
C ARG A 103 -7.39 -2.21 -5.16
N ILE A 104 -8.57 -1.73 -4.77
CA ILE A 104 -8.80 -1.16 -3.45
C ILE A 104 -9.97 -1.86 -2.79
N THR A 105 -9.81 -2.25 -1.53
CA THR A 105 -10.90 -2.62 -0.62
C THR A 105 -10.93 -1.62 0.52
N SER A 106 -12.08 -1.00 0.80
CA SER A 106 -12.24 0.01 1.86
C SER A 106 -13.43 -0.30 2.75
N CYS A 107 -13.40 0.13 4.01
CA CYS A 107 -14.45 -0.20 4.99
C CYS A 107 -15.15 1.01 5.62
N ASP A 108 -14.53 2.19 5.77
CA ASP A 108 -15.11 3.15 6.72
C ASP A 108 -15.59 4.45 6.09
N ASP A 109 -14.78 5.02 5.19
CA ASP A 109 -15.01 6.35 4.66
C ASP A 109 -15.97 6.31 3.45
N PRO A 110 -17.16 6.93 3.53
CA PRO A 110 -18.12 6.94 2.42
C PRO A 110 -17.62 7.72 1.19
N GLU A 111 -16.60 8.57 1.31
CA GLU A 111 -16.01 9.30 0.18
C GLU A 111 -15.42 8.36 -0.88
N PHE A 112 -15.10 7.12 -0.50
CA PHE A 112 -14.72 6.06 -1.41
C PHE A 112 -15.80 5.75 -2.45
N LEU A 113 -17.07 5.97 -2.14
CA LEU A 113 -18.19 5.76 -3.07
C LEU A 113 -18.42 6.95 -4.02
N ASN A 114 -17.65 8.03 -3.90
CA ASN A 114 -17.79 9.22 -4.74
C ASN A 114 -17.12 9.02 -6.12
N ALA A 115 -17.91 8.59 -7.10
CA ALA A 115 -17.44 8.31 -8.46
C ALA A 115 -16.74 9.51 -9.14
N LYS A 116 -17.26 10.74 -8.96
CA LYS A 116 -16.64 11.96 -9.56
C LYS A 116 -15.25 12.20 -9.01
N ARG A 117 -15.03 11.87 -7.74
CA ARG A 117 -13.75 12.04 -7.07
C ARG A 117 -12.71 11.05 -7.61
N TRP A 118 -13.11 9.80 -7.79
CA TRP A 118 -12.30 8.78 -8.48
C TRP A 118 -11.99 9.17 -9.92
N GLU A 119 -12.99 9.60 -10.69
CA GLU A 119 -12.79 10.03 -12.08
C GLU A 119 -11.73 11.13 -12.19
N ARG A 120 -11.83 12.17 -11.36
CA ARG A 120 -10.84 13.24 -11.30
C ARG A 120 -9.45 12.72 -10.94
N LEU A 121 -9.36 11.84 -9.94
CA LEU A 121 -8.09 11.28 -9.48
C LEU A 121 -7.41 10.41 -10.55
N ILE A 122 -8.19 9.54 -11.20
CA ILE A 122 -7.71 8.64 -12.26
C ILE A 122 -7.22 9.45 -13.45
N THR A 123 -8.05 10.36 -13.97
CA THR A 123 -7.71 11.17 -15.15
C THR A 123 -6.52 12.09 -14.91
N SER A 124 -6.31 12.56 -13.67
CA SER A 124 -5.23 13.49 -13.35
C SER A 124 -3.90 12.82 -13.01
N PHE A 125 -3.91 11.64 -12.37
CA PHE A 125 -2.70 11.07 -11.77
C PHE A 125 -2.40 9.62 -12.14
N LEU A 126 -3.40 8.84 -12.59
CA LEU A 126 -3.24 7.43 -12.92
C LEU A 126 -3.36 7.24 -14.44
N THR A 127 -2.54 7.96 -15.21
CA THR A 127 -2.65 8.01 -16.67
C THR A 127 -2.32 6.69 -17.37
N ASN A 128 -1.66 5.76 -16.67
CA ASN A 128 -1.31 4.44 -17.18
C ASN A 128 -2.31 3.36 -16.75
N LEU A 129 -3.38 3.73 -16.03
CA LEU A 129 -4.32 2.78 -15.45
C LEU A 129 -5.15 2.07 -16.53
N ILE A 130 -5.12 0.74 -16.49
CA ILE A 130 -5.87 -0.14 -17.37
C ILE A 130 -7.00 -0.82 -16.59
N ILE A 131 -6.71 -1.26 -15.36
CA ILE A 131 -7.66 -1.98 -14.51
C ILE A 131 -7.84 -1.23 -13.20
N PHE A 132 -9.08 -0.85 -12.93
CA PHE A 132 -9.50 -0.29 -11.65
C PHE A 132 -10.60 -1.14 -11.05
N ASN A 133 -10.31 -1.77 -9.92
CA ASN A 133 -11.30 -2.52 -9.15
C ASN A 133 -11.42 -1.93 -7.75
N MET A 134 -12.65 -1.71 -7.32
CA MET A 134 -12.94 -1.15 -6.01
C MET A 134 -14.00 -1.99 -5.32
N ASN A 135 -13.74 -2.35 -4.07
CA ASN A 135 -14.72 -2.93 -3.17
C ASN A 135 -14.87 -2.02 -1.93
N HIS A 136 -16.11 -1.83 -1.48
CA HIS A 136 -16.42 -1.08 -0.28
C HIS A 136 -17.35 -1.91 0.61
N THR A 137 -16.83 -2.37 1.75
CA THR A 137 -17.53 -3.31 2.64
C THR A 137 -18.26 -2.63 3.80
N GLY A 138 -18.06 -1.32 3.97
CA GLY A 138 -18.49 -0.53 5.13
C GLY A 138 -19.97 -0.32 5.37
N LEU A 139 -20.77 -0.48 4.32
CA LEU A 139 -22.20 -0.30 4.46
C LEU A 139 -22.85 -1.50 5.16
N ALA A 140 -22.31 -2.72 4.98
CA ALA A 140 -22.91 -3.94 5.49
C ALA A 140 -22.90 -4.00 7.03
N ASP A 141 -21.79 -3.60 7.66
CA ASP A 141 -21.62 -3.68 9.12
C ASP A 141 -22.50 -2.63 9.84
N LYS A 142 -22.64 -1.43 9.27
CA LYS A 142 -23.53 -0.38 9.83
C LYS A 142 -25.01 -0.79 9.80
N TYR A 143 -25.46 -1.53 8.78
CA TYR A 143 -26.82 -2.07 8.77
C TYR A 143 -27.00 -3.19 9.80
N HIS A 144 -25.97 -4.00 10.05
CA HIS A 144 -26.03 -5.06 11.05
C HIS A 144 -26.16 -4.52 12.48
N ASP A 145 -25.42 -3.46 12.81
CA ASP A 145 -25.52 -2.78 14.12
C ASP A 145 -26.87 -2.08 14.32
N VAL A 146 -27.41 -1.44 13.27
CA VAL A 146 -28.74 -0.83 13.32
C VAL A 146 -29.84 -1.88 13.49
N ILE A 147 -29.75 -3.01 12.79
CA ILE A 147 -30.71 -4.12 12.93
C ILE A 147 -30.62 -4.74 14.33
N ASN A 148 -29.43 -4.85 14.91
CA ASN A 148 -29.27 -5.38 16.26
C ASN A 148 -29.80 -4.40 17.33
N GLN A 149 -29.66 -3.09 17.14
CA GLN A 149 -30.26 -2.08 18.02
C GLN A 149 -31.80 -2.00 17.92
N PHE A 150 -32.38 -2.32 16.76
CA PHE A 150 -33.83 -2.38 16.59
C PHE A 150 -34.46 -3.64 17.18
N ASN A 151 -33.68 -4.70 17.39
CA ASN A 151 -34.15 -5.99 17.91
C ASN A 151 -33.81 -6.20 19.41
N SER A 152 -33.22 -5.20 20.08
CA SER A 152 -32.94 -5.17 21.53
C SER A 152 -33.91 -4.24 22.26
#